data_AF-A0A5F9DNQ7-F1
#
_entry.id   AF-A0A5F9DNQ7-F1
#
_cell.length_a   1.000
_cell.length_b   1.000
_cell.length_c   1.000
_cell.angle_alpha   90.00
_cell.angle_beta   90.00
_cell.angle_gamma   90.00
#
_symmetry.space_group_name_H-M   'P 1'
#
loop_
_entity.id
_entity.type
_entity.pdbx_description
1 polymer ?
#
loop_
_entity_poly.entity_id
_entity_poly.type
_entity_poly.pdbx_seq_one_letter_code
_entity_poly.pdbx_strand_id
1 'polypeptide(L)'
;PPGYSPPHQPPDNQTDCGWAPFDKSNYQQLLGALDYSFLCAYAVGMYLSGIIGERLPIRYYLTFGMLASGACTALFGLGYFYDVHSLGFYVVTQVVNGLVQTTGWPSVVTCLGNWFGKGRRGLIMGVWNSHTSVGNILGSLIAGYWVSTCWGLSFVVPGAIVAAMGIVCFLFLIEHPKDIRCSSALPAVSTRARRGREECALTLSLSQDPEMQCLLLSDSKSSAHASHMVVLPGDSGSGVAAISFLGALRIPGVIEFSLCLLFAKLVSYTFLFWLPLYITSVDHLDAKRAGELSTLFDVGGIFGGILAGMISDRLEKRASTCGLMLLLAAPTHCSALSTPLLPTAMLLLSGALVSGPYALITTAVSADLGTHKSLKGNSHALSTVTAIIDGTGSVGAALGPLLAGLLSPSGWSNVFYMLMLADACALLVRAPLPGQPRRGRARGHVPREGQLCSEPGRLCCPVVSGGPHKVRGTERLGFGLCPVSQ
;
A
#
# COMPACT_ATOMS: atom_id res chain seq x y z
N PRO A 1 22.57 -26.64 -73.60
CA PRO A 1 22.74 -27.56 -72.46
C PRO A 1 24.20 -27.65 -71.99
N PRO A 2 24.48 -27.65 -70.68
CA PRO A 2 24.02 -26.74 -69.64
C PRO A 2 25.21 -26.04 -68.92
N GLY A 3 24.93 -25.04 -68.09
CA GLY A 3 25.71 -24.79 -66.87
C GLY A 3 26.69 -23.61 -66.87
N TYR A 4 26.25 -22.48 -66.32
CA TYR A 4 26.91 -21.88 -65.15
C TYR A 4 25.96 -20.85 -64.51
N SER A 5 25.13 -21.30 -63.58
CA SER A 5 24.44 -20.42 -62.64
C SER A 5 25.44 -20.10 -61.52
N PRO A 6 25.65 -18.83 -61.14
CA PRO A 6 26.46 -18.54 -59.96
C PRO A 6 25.77 -19.16 -58.74
N PRO A 7 26.54 -19.67 -57.75
CA PRO A 7 25.97 -20.31 -56.58
C PRO A 7 25.07 -19.30 -55.85
N HIS A 8 23.84 -19.74 -55.55
CA HIS A 8 23.01 -19.11 -54.54
C HIS A 8 23.83 -19.01 -53.26
N GLN A 9 24.35 -17.82 -52.96
CA GLN A 9 24.65 -17.46 -51.59
C GLN A 9 23.32 -17.56 -50.84
N PRO A 10 23.19 -18.40 -49.80
CA PRO A 10 22.09 -18.24 -48.88
C PRO A 10 22.14 -16.79 -48.37
N PRO A 11 20.99 -16.10 -48.19
CA PRO A 11 21.01 -14.81 -47.54
C PRO A 11 21.69 -15.01 -46.18
N ASP A 12 22.82 -14.35 -45.97
CA ASP A 12 23.45 -14.24 -44.67
C ASP A 12 22.38 -13.71 -43.71
N ASN A 13 21.84 -14.60 -42.90
CA ASN A 13 20.75 -14.34 -41.96
C ASN A 13 21.28 -13.60 -40.71
N GLN A 14 22.22 -12.67 -40.90
CA GLN A 14 22.86 -11.86 -39.84
C GLN A 14 22.10 -10.56 -39.55
N THR A 15 20.83 -10.45 -39.95
CA THR A 15 19.97 -9.30 -39.64
C THR A 15 18.75 -9.63 -38.79
N ASP A 16 18.64 -10.85 -38.24
CA ASP A 16 17.67 -11.14 -37.18
C ASP A 16 18.23 -10.66 -35.84
N CYS A 17 18.17 -9.35 -35.61
CA CYS A 17 18.55 -8.69 -34.35
C CYS A 17 17.56 -8.96 -33.19
N GLY A 18 16.79 -10.05 -33.25
CA GLY A 18 15.75 -10.41 -32.27
C GLY A 18 16.28 -11.33 -31.18
N TRP A 19 15.88 -11.10 -29.92
CA TRP A 19 16.19 -11.99 -28.81
C TRP A 19 15.13 -13.08 -28.69
N ALA A 20 15.44 -14.35 -28.98
CA ALA A 20 14.47 -15.43 -28.81
C ALA A 20 14.11 -15.61 -27.31
N PRO A 21 12.84 -15.85 -26.95
CA PRO A 21 11.67 -16.15 -27.79
C PRO A 21 10.87 -14.92 -28.28
N PHE A 22 11.38 -13.69 -28.11
CA PHE A 22 10.71 -12.42 -28.49
C PHE A 22 11.10 -11.93 -29.89
N ASP A 23 11.73 -12.79 -30.69
CA ASP A 23 12.18 -12.55 -32.06
C ASP A 23 11.06 -12.69 -33.10
N LYS A 24 9.97 -13.37 -32.73
CA LYS A 24 8.85 -13.70 -33.62
C LYS A 24 7.83 -12.56 -33.72
N SER A 25 6.96 -12.60 -34.74
CA SER A 25 5.90 -11.61 -34.97
C SER A 25 4.90 -11.45 -33.81
N ASN A 26 4.85 -12.41 -32.88
CA ASN A 26 4.04 -12.38 -31.67
C ASN A 26 4.75 -11.77 -30.44
N TYR A 27 5.88 -11.08 -30.60
CA TYR A 27 6.67 -10.50 -29.50
C TYR A 27 5.84 -9.59 -28.56
N GLN A 28 4.93 -8.77 -29.12
CA GLN A 28 4.06 -7.88 -28.32
C GLN A 28 3.14 -8.67 -27.38
N GLN A 29 2.62 -9.82 -27.86
CA GLN A 29 1.77 -10.69 -27.06
C GLN A 29 2.58 -11.41 -25.96
N LEU A 30 3.82 -11.82 -26.27
CA LEU A 30 4.70 -12.47 -25.29
C LEU A 30 5.14 -11.52 -24.17
N LEU A 31 5.54 -10.29 -24.52
CA LEU A 31 5.90 -9.26 -23.55
C LEU A 31 4.68 -8.86 -22.70
N GLY A 32 3.52 -8.66 -23.33
CA GLY A 32 2.28 -8.42 -22.61
C GLY A 32 1.88 -9.58 -21.68
N ALA A 33 2.11 -10.82 -22.08
CA ALA A 33 1.87 -11.99 -21.22
C ALA A 33 2.81 -12.04 -20.01
N LEU A 34 4.06 -11.61 -20.15
CA LEU A 34 4.99 -11.48 -19.02
C LEU A 34 4.51 -10.44 -18.01
N ASP A 35 4.18 -9.24 -18.47
CA ASP A 35 3.68 -8.16 -17.61
C ASP A 35 2.40 -8.57 -16.91
N TYR A 36 1.49 -9.22 -17.64
CA TYR A 36 0.25 -9.74 -17.06
C TYR A 36 0.51 -10.83 -16.02
N SER A 37 1.44 -11.77 -16.28
CA SER A 37 1.80 -12.81 -15.32
C SER A 37 2.34 -12.23 -14.01
N PHE A 38 3.18 -11.19 -14.09
CA PHE A 38 3.68 -10.46 -12.94
C PHE A 38 2.53 -9.77 -12.18
N LEU A 39 1.67 -9.02 -12.87
CA LEU A 39 0.58 -8.26 -12.25
C LEU A 39 -0.45 -9.17 -11.58
N CYS A 40 -0.78 -10.30 -12.19
CA CYS A 40 -1.66 -11.31 -11.60
C CYS A 40 -1.04 -11.96 -10.37
N ALA A 41 0.23 -12.35 -10.45
CA ALA A 41 0.96 -12.91 -9.31
C ALA A 41 1.05 -11.91 -8.15
N TYR A 42 1.31 -10.64 -8.45
CA TYR A 42 1.31 -9.55 -7.48
C TYR A 42 -0.08 -9.38 -6.84
N ALA A 43 -1.15 -9.35 -7.62
CA ALA A 43 -2.51 -9.20 -7.08
C ALA A 43 -2.89 -10.33 -6.09
N VAL A 44 -2.57 -11.58 -6.43
CA VAL A 44 -2.78 -12.73 -5.53
C VAL A 44 -1.86 -12.66 -4.32
N GLY A 45 -0.58 -12.36 -4.53
CA GLY A 45 0.43 -12.27 -3.48
C GLY A 45 0.10 -11.20 -2.45
N MET A 46 -0.54 -10.09 -2.83
CA MET A 46 -0.91 -9.02 -1.90
C MET A 46 -1.82 -9.52 -0.79
N TYR A 47 -2.85 -10.32 -1.12
CA TYR A 47 -3.75 -10.90 -0.12
C TYR A 47 -3.03 -11.83 0.86
N LEU A 48 -2.06 -12.62 0.36
CA LEU A 48 -1.25 -13.53 1.18
C LEU A 48 -0.25 -12.77 2.05
N SER A 49 0.43 -11.79 1.47
CA SER A 49 1.45 -10.97 2.10
C SER A 49 0.89 -10.17 3.28
N GLY A 50 -0.35 -9.69 3.20
CA GLY A 50 -1.01 -9.03 4.33
C GLY A 50 -1.06 -9.90 5.58
N ILE A 51 -1.52 -11.15 5.41
CA ILE A 51 -1.70 -12.13 6.49
C ILE A 51 -0.35 -12.55 7.08
N ILE A 52 0.65 -12.75 6.22
CA ILE A 52 2.01 -13.11 6.64
C ILE A 52 2.67 -11.93 7.36
N GLY A 53 2.52 -10.72 6.83
CA GLY A 53 3.06 -9.48 7.39
C GLY A 53 2.50 -9.13 8.77
N GLU A 54 1.31 -9.60 9.13
CA GLU A 54 0.81 -9.46 10.51
C GLU A 54 1.60 -10.28 11.52
N ARG A 55 2.19 -11.40 11.10
CA ARG A 55 2.80 -12.40 12.00
C ARG A 55 4.31 -12.25 12.13
N LEU A 56 4.91 -11.45 11.24
CA LEU A 56 6.35 -11.25 11.20
C LEU A 56 6.69 -9.82 11.63
N PRO A 57 7.84 -9.61 12.30
CA PRO A 57 8.34 -8.26 12.55
C PRO A 57 8.60 -7.52 11.24
N ILE A 58 8.15 -6.27 11.16
CA ILE A 58 8.04 -5.51 9.91
C ILE A 58 9.43 -5.31 9.28
N ARG A 59 10.47 -5.09 10.09
CA ARG A 59 11.85 -4.88 9.64
C ARG A 59 12.39 -6.08 8.89
N TYR A 60 12.22 -7.28 9.44
CA TYR A 60 12.72 -8.49 8.80
C TYR A 60 11.90 -8.85 7.57
N TYR A 61 10.57 -8.71 7.65
CA TYR A 61 9.67 -9.01 6.54
C TYR A 61 9.92 -8.10 5.33
N LEU A 62 10.02 -6.78 5.55
CA LEU A 62 10.33 -5.80 4.51
C LEU A 62 11.73 -6.00 3.92
N THR A 63 12.74 -6.25 4.77
CA THR A 63 14.13 -6.48 4.32
C THR A 63 14.23 -7.71 3.42
N PHE A 64 13.68 -8.84 3.87
CA PHE A 64 13.68 -10.08 3.09
C PHE A 64 12.97 -9.87 1.75
N GLY A 65 11.81 -9.20 1.78
CA GLY A 65 11.08 -8.80 0.59
C GLY A 65 11.92 -8.03 -0.41
N MET A 66 12.55 -6.93 0.01
CA MET A 66 13.37 -6.09 -0.85
C MET A 66 14.59 -6.83 -1.42
N LEU A 67 15.30 -7.62 -0.59
CA LEU A 67 16.44 -8.42 -1.05
C LEU A 67 16.02 -9.47 -2.07
N ALA A 68 14.95 -10.22 -1.80
CA ALA A 68 14.45 -11.25 -2.69
C ALA A 68 13.88 -10.65 -3.98
N SER A 69 13.19 -9.49 -3.93
CA SER A 69 12.73 -8.77 -5.13
C SER A 69 13.91 -8.30 -5.99
N GLY A 70 14.93 -7.71 -5.36
CA GLY A 70 16.15 -7.31 -6.05
C GLY A 70 16.86 -8.47 -6.73
N ALA A 71 16.94 -9.62 -6.04
CA ALA A 71 17.50 -10.85 -6.59
C ALA A 71 16.67 -11.41 -7.76
N CYS A 72 15.34 -11.45 -7.65
CA CYS A 72 14.47 -11.93 -8.72
C CYS A 72 14.50 -11.02 -9.96
N THR A 73 14.54 -9.70 -9.75
CA THR A 73 14.66 -8.73 -10.84
C THR A 73 16.03 -8.82 -11.51
N ALA A 74 17.11 -8.98 -10.73
CA ALA A 74 18.43 -9.23 -11.29
C ALA A 74 18.49 -10.56 -12.05
N LEU A 75 17.85 -11.63 -11.54
CA LEU A 75 17.77 -12.93 -12.21
C LEU A 75 17.11 -12.83 -13.59
N PHE A 76 16.05 -12.01 -13.72
CA PHE A 76 15.43 -11.74 -15.02
C PHE A 76 16.43 -11.15 -16.03
N GLY A 77 17.22 -10.15 -15.59
CA GLY A 77 18.27 -9.55 -16.41
C GLY A 77 19.46 -10.46 -16.70
N LEU A 78 19.80 -11.38 -15.77
CA LEU A 78 20.84 -12.38 -15.98
C LEU A 78 20.51 -13.36 -17.09
N GLY A 79 19.24 -13.50 -17.48
CA GLY A 79 18.83 -14.26 -18.66
C GLY A 79 19.54 -13.79 -19.95
N TYR A 80 19.88 -12.50 -20.05
CA TYR A 80 20.68 -11.96 -21.14
C TYR A 80 22.12 -12.49 -21.13
N PHE A 81 22.78 -12.48 -19.97
CA PHE A 81 24.19 -12.87 -19.87
C PHE A 81 24.40 -14.39 -19.97
N TYR A 82 23.40 -15.17 -19.56
CA TYR A 82 23.41 -16.63 -19.65
C TYR A 82 22.79 -17.17 -20.94
N ASP A 83 22.42 -16.30 -21.88
CA ASP A 83 21.89 -16.67 -23.19
C ASP A 83 20.65 -17.59 -23.12
N VAL A 84 19.74 -17.27 -22.19
CA VAL A 84 18.57 -18.10 -21.88
C VAL A 84 17.42 -17.75 -22.82
N HIS A 85 17.13 -18.66 -23.76
CA HIS A 85 16.09 -18.49 -24.77
C HIS A 85 14.74 -19.18 -24.43
N SER A 86 14.43 -19.34 -23.14
CA SER A 86 13.23 -20.03 -22.67
C SER A 86 12.17 -19.07 -22.13
N LEU A 87 10.97 -19.05 -22.73
CA LEU A 87 9.85 -18.24 -22.24
C LEU A 87 9.45 -18.63 -20.80
N GLY A 88 9.52 -19.92 -20.48
CA GLY A 88 9.17 -20.42 -19.15
C GLY A 88 10.06 -19.85 -18.05
N PHE A 89 11.35 -19.64 -18.33
CA PHE A 89 12.27 -18.97 -17.39
C PHE A 89 11.80 -17.55 -17.06
N TYR A 90 11.49 -16.75 -18.09
CA TYR A 90 11.04 -15.36 -17.90
C TYR A 90 9.70 -15.28 -17.19
N VAL A 91 8.74 -16.15 -17.54
CA VAL A 91 7.42 -16.21 -16.88
C VAL A 91 7.55 -16.61 -15.41
N VAL A 92 8.28 -17.68 -15.10
CA VAL A 92 8.47 -18.13 -13.71
C VAL A 92 9.18 -17.07 -12.89
N THR A 93 10.22 -16.44 -13.44
CA THR A 93 10.94 -15.37 -12.76
C THR A 93 10.02 -14.18 -12.48
N GLN A 94 9.14 -13.80 -13.41
CA GLN A 94 8.17 -12.72 -13.21
C GLN A 94 7.08 -13.06 -12.19
N VAL A 95 6.57 -14.30 -12.18
CA VAL A 95 5.59 -14.74 -11.19
C VAL A 95 6.18 -14.71 -9.78
N VAL A 96 7.40 -15.24 -9.61
CA VAL A 96 8.09 -15.22 -8.31
C VAL A 96 8.40 -13.79 -7.89
N ASN A 97 8.91 -12.97 -8.80
CA ASN A 97 9.17 -11.55 -8.55
C ASN A 97 7.89 -10.81 -8.11
N GLY A 98 6.78 -11.05 -8.80
CA GLY A 98 5.47 -10.49 -8.48
C GLY A 98 5.03 -10.85 -7.06
N LEU A 99 5.09 -12.13 -6.68
CA LEU A 99 4.73 -12.59 -5.33
C LEU A 99 5.61 -11.96 -4.25
N VAL A 100 6.93 -11.91 -4.46
CA VAL A 100 7.87 -11.39 -3.47
C VAL A 100 7.73 -9.88 -3.30
N GLN A 101 7.48 -9.11 -4.37
CA GLN A 101 7.32 -7.66 -4.29
C GLN A 101 6.12 -7.22 -3.44
N THR A 102 5.12 -8.08 -3.26
CA THR A 102 3.93 -7.78 -2.44
C THR A 102 4.22 -7.59 -0.95
N THR A 103 5.40 -8.00 -0.48
CA THR A 103 5.86 -7.81 0.91
C THR A 103 6.05 -6.33 1.26
N GLY A 104 6.36 -5.48 0.28
CA GLY A 104 6.74 -4.09 0.48
C GLY A 104 5.59 -3.23 0.97
N TRP A 105 4.51 -3.14 0.18
CA TRP A 105 3.44 -2.15 0.38
C TRP A 105 2.72 -2.26 1.74
N PRO A 106 2.22 -3.43 2.19
CA PRO A 106 1.56 -3.55 3.49
C PRO A 106 2.49 -3.18 4.65
N SER A 107 3.78 -3.54 4.56
CA SER A 107 4.80 -3.27 5.56
C SER A 107 5.06 -1.78 5.75
N VAL A 108 5.24 -1.04 4.65
CA VAL A 108 5.53 0.39 4.70
C VAL A 108 4.33 1.20 5.15
N VAL A 109 3.11 0.88 4.68
CA VAL A 109 1.89 1.56 5.13
C VAL A 109 1.64 1.31 6.62
N THR A 110 1.95 0.09 7.10
CA THR A 110 1.88 -0.24 8.52
C THR A 110 2.88 0.58 9.33
N CYS A 111 4.14 0.66 8.87
CA CYS A 111 5.18 1.46 9.51
C CYS A 111 4.78 2.96 9.59
N LEU A 112 4.33 3.56 8.49
CA LEU A 112 3.87 4.95 8.50
C LEU A 112 2.64 5.15 9.38
N GLY A 113 1.71 4.19 9.39
CA GLY A 113 0.52 4.23 10.23
C GLY A 113 0.83 4.16 11.72
N ASN A 114 1.92 3.50 12.11
CA ASN A 114 2.39 3.44 13.49
C ASN A 114 3.07 4.75 13.94
N TRP A 115 3.77 5.42 13.02
CA TRP A 115 4.50 6.66 13.29
C TRP A 115 3.61 7.91 13.30
N PHE A 116 2.64 7.99 12.38
CA PHE A 116 1.83 9.18 12.18
C PHE A 116 0.38 8.97 12.64
N GLY A 117 -0.02 9.71 13.68
CA GLY A 117 -1.38 9.71 14.22
C GLY A 117 -2.43 10.37 13.30
N LYS A 118 -3.66 10.51 13.83
CA LYS A 118 -4.86 10.87 13.04
C LYS A 118 -4.97 12.33 12.56
N GLY A 119 -4.06 13.23 12.95
CA GLY A 119 -4.22 14.68 12.76
C GLY A 119 -4.00 15.21 11.33
N ARG A 120 -2.86 14.89 10.70
CA ARG A 120 -2.49 15.36 9.34
C ARG A 120 -2.07 14.20 8.44
N ARG A 121 -2.75 13.07 8.60
CA ARG A 121 -2.35 11.81 7.99
C ARG A 121 -2.46 11.86 6.46
N GLY A 122 -3.49 12.51 5.92
CA GLY A 122 -3.69 12.62 4.48
C GLY A 122 -2.56 13.37 3.79
N LEU A 123 -2.16 14.53 4.31
CA LEU A 123 -1.04 15.31 3.76
C LEU A 123 0.28 14.53 3.85
N ILE A 124 0.61 13.95 5.02
CA ILE A 124 1.88 13.22 5.21
C ILE A 124 1.94 12.01 4.28
N MET A 125 0.87 11.23 4.23
CA MET A 125 0.77 10.06 3.35
C MET A 125 0.75 10.45 1.87
N GLY A 126 0.13 11.58 1.50
CA GLY A 126 0.12 12.09 0.12
C GLY A 126 1.50 12.56 -0.35
N VAL A 127 2.25 13.27 0.50
CA VAL A 127 3.65 13.63 0.24
C VAL A 127 4.50 12.38 0.15
N TRP A 128 4.35 11.45 1.09
CA TRP A 128 5.08 10.19 1.06
C TRP A 128 4.79 9.41 -0.23
N ASN A 129 3.52 9.21 -0.60
CA ASN A 129 3.13 8.49 -1.81
C ASN A 129 3.70 9.09 -3.11
N SER A 130 4.19 10.33 -3.11
CA SER A 130 4.90 10.90 -4.26
C SER A 130 6.13 10.05 -4.66
N HIS A 131 6.65 9.23 -3.74
CA HIS A 131 7.70 8.26 -4.03
C HIS A 131 7.33 7.29 -5.17
N THR A 132 6.04 6.96 -5.38
CA THR A 132 5.62 6.01 -6.42
C THR A 132 5.87 6.59 -7.81
N SER A 133 5.46 7.84 -8.02
CA SER A 133 5.67 8.57 -9.28
C SER A 133 7.15 8.86 -9.53
N VAL A 134 7.91 9.23 -8.48
CA VAL A 134 9.36 9.38 -8.59
C VAL A 134 10.03 8.05 -8.98
N GLY A 135 9.56 6.94 -8.41
CA GLY A 135 10.01 5.59 -8.76
C GLY A 135 9.74 5.24 -10.22
N ASN A 136 8.55 5.54 -10.75
CA ASN A 136 8.20 5.32 -12.16
C ASN A 136 9.14 6.07 -13.11
N ILE A 137 9.41 7.35 -12.80
CA ILE A 137 10.31 8.20 -13.60
C ILE A 137 11.73 7.65 -13.55
N LEU A 138 12.28 7.39 -12.36
CA LEU A 138 13.64 6.87 -12.20
C LEU A 138 13.80 5.47 -12.83
N GLY A 139 12.80 4.60 -12.66
CA GLY A 139 12.80 3.27 -13.25
C GLY A 139 12.86 3.32 -14.77
N SER A 140 12.04 4.16 -15.39
CA SER A 140 12.03 4.36 -16.85
C SER A 140 13.35 4.93 -17.37
N LEU A 141 13.93 5.90 -16.66
CA LEU A 141 15.21 6.51 -17.05
C LEU A 141 16.40 5.55 -16.93
N ILE A 142 16.48 4.80 -15.82
CA ILE A 142 17.55 3.83 -15.58
C ILE A 142 17.45 2.67 -16.58
N ALA A 143 16.25 2.14 -16.80
CA ALA A 143 16.03 1.07 -17.77
C ALA A 143 16.34 1.54 -19.20
N GLY A 144 15.89 2.74 -19.57
CA GLY A 144 16.09 3.34 -20.89
C GLY A 144 17.55 3.65 -21.25
N TYR A 145 18.43 3.83 -20.26
CA TYR A 145 19.86 4.03 -20.52
C TYR A 145 20.55 2.78 -21.06
N TRP A 146 20.19 1.60 -20.54
CA TRP A 146 20.83 0.33 -20.89
C TRP A 146 20.10 -0.47 -21.96
N VAL A 147 18.83 -0.13 -22.25
CA VAL A 147 17.95 -0.94 -23.11
C VAL A 147 18.50 -1.15 -24.53
N SER A 148 19.20 -0.15 -25.08
CA SER A 148 19.75 -0.20 -26.45
C SER A 148 21.12 -0.84 -26.57
N THR A 149 21.86 -0.98 -25.46
CA THR A 149 23.23 -1.51 -25.45
C THR A 149 23.27 -2.93 -24.89
N CYS A 150 22.81 -3.09 -23.65
CA CYS A 150 22.79 -4.35 -22.91
C CYS A 150 21.53 -4.39 -22.06
N TRP A 151 20.41 -4.83 -22.65
CA TRP A 151 19.10 -4.79 -21.99
C TRP A 151 19.05 -5.57 -20.67
N GLY A 152 19.91 -6.58 -20.48
CA GLY A 152 20.03 -7.28 -19.19
C GLY A 152 20.38 -6.34 -18.02
N LEU A 153 21.20 -5.30 -18.27
CA LEU A 153 21.56 -4.31 -17.25
C LEU A 153 20.38 -3.41 -16.85
N SER A 154 19.37 -3.25 -17.72
CA SER A 154 18.13 -2.53 -17.40
C SER A 154 17.38 -3.17 -16.22
N PHE A 155 17.63 -4.45 -15.91
CA PHE A 155 17.03 -5.15 -14.78
C PHE A 155 18.03 -5.42 -13.64
N VAL A 156 19.28 -5.76 -13.96
CA VAL A 156 20.32 -6.03 -12.95
C VAL A 156 20.62 -4.79 -12.11
N VAL A 157 20.73 -3.61 -12.72
CA VAL A 157 21.06 -2.37 -12.00
C VAL A 157 19.95 -1.96 -11.03
N PRO A 158 18.66 -1.85 -11.43
CA PRO A 158 17.58 -1.62 -10.49
C PRO A 158 17.47 -2.70 -9.41
N GLY A 159 17.65 -3.98 -9.77
CA GLY A 159 17.62 -5.08 -8.81
C GLY A 159 18.69 -4.94 -7.72
N ALA A 160 19.91 -4.56 -8.10
CA ALA A 160 21.00 -4.30 -7.16
C ALA A 160 20.70 -3.10 -6.24
N ILE A 161 20.12 -2.02 -6.78
CA ILE A 161 19.73 -0.84 -5.99
C ILE A 161 18.67 -1.21 -4.94
N VAL A 162 17.64 -1.97 -5.34
CA VAL A 162 16.57 -2.41 -4.42
C VAL A 162 17.14 -3.31 -3.32
N ALA A 163 18.02 -4.25 -3.67
CA ALA A 163 18.69 -5.10 -2.69
C ALA A 163 19.55 -4.30 -1.71
N ALA A 164 20.34 -3.34 -2.19
CA ALA A 164 21.15 -2.46 -1.34
C ALA A 164 20.27 -1.62 -0.40
N MET A 165 19.15 -1.10 -0.88
CA MET A 165 18.18 -0.39 -0.04
C MET A 165 17.51 -1.30 0.98
N GLY A 166 17.29 -2.58 0.67
CA GLY A 166 16.88 -3.59 1.65
C GLY A 166 17.86 -3.71 2.82
N ILE A 167 19.16 -3.69 2.56
CA ILE A 167 20.21 -3.71 3.61
C ILE A 167 20.17 -2.42 4.43
N VAL A 168 20.01 -1.26 3.79
CA VAL A 168 19.89 0.02 4.51
C VAL A 168 18.64 0.03 5.40
N CYS A 169 17.49 -0.42 4.90
CA CYS A 169 16.28 -0.60 5.70
C CYS A 169 16.52 -1.57 6.86
N PHE A 170 17.24 -2.67 6.63
CA PHE A 170 17.60 -3.57 7.71
C PHE A 170 18.41 -2.88 8.80
N LEU A 171 19.36 -2.00 8.46
CA LEU A 171 20.22 -1.37 9.46
C LEU A 171 19.53 -0.22 10.22
N PHE A 172 18.67 0.55 9.55
CA PHE A 172 18.18 1.84 10.08
C PHE A 172 16.66 1.91 10.32
N LEU A 173 15.86 0.93 9.89
CA LEU A 173 14.41 1.01 10.06
C LEU A 173 14.00 0.77 11.52
N ILE A 174 13.27 1.74 12.07
CA ILE A 174 12.68 1.67 13.41
C ILE A 174 11.16 1.50 13.26
N GLU A 175 10.64 0.35 13.72
CA GLU A 175 9.25 -0.06 13.52
C GLU A 175 8.26 0.76 14.36
N HIS A 176 8.60 1.00 15.63
CA HIS A 176 7.74 1.74 16.54
C HIS A 176 8.46 2.97 17.13
N PRO A 177 7.76 4.11 17.25
CA PRO A 177 8.34 5.30 17.89
C PRO A 177 8.65 5.08 19.38
N LYS A 178 8.10 4.03 20.00
CA LYS A 178 8.38 3.63 21.40
C LYS A 178 9.78 3.06 21.58
N ASP A 179 10.35 2.43 20.56
CA ASP A 179 11.68 1.78 20.62
C ASP A 179 12.80 2.81 20.77
N ILE A 180 12.56 4.03 20.27
CA ILE A 180 13.44 5.19 20.44
C ILE A 180 13.49 5.62 21.91
N ARG A 181 12.34 5.58 22.61
CA ARG A 181 12.25 5.98 24.02
C ARG A 181 12.92 4.98 24.94
N CYS A 182 12.79 3.68 24.67
CA CYS A 182 13.49 2.65 25.45
C CYS A 182 15.01 2.70 25.26
N SER A 183 15.49 3.00 24.05
CA SER A 183 16.94 3.17 23.81
C SER A 183 17.52 4.39 24.53
N SER A 184 16.73 5.46 24.70
CA SER A 184 17.10 6.62 25.53
C SER A 184 16.90 6.43 27.03
N ALA A 185 16.20 5.37 27.44
CA ALA A 185 15.89 5.04 28.83
C ALA A 185 16.73 3.86 29.36
N LEU A 186 17.94 3.66 28.83
CA LEU A 186 18.99 2.99 29.60
C LEU A 186 19.17 3.79 30.90
N PRO A 187 18.95 3.17 32.07
CA PRO A 187 18.93 3.91 33.32
C PRO A 187 20.32 4.47 33.56
N ALA A 188 20.41 5.80 33.58
CA ALA A 188 21.39 6.46 34.43
C ALA A 188 21.20 5.83 35.82
N VAL A 189 22.15 4.98 36.19
CA VAL A 189 22.29 4.42 37.53
C VAL A 189 22.18 5.60 38.48
N SER A 190 21.02 5.75 39.10
CA SER A 190 20.83 6.69 40.19
C SER A 190 21.59 6.10 41.37
N THR A 191 22.87 6.47 41.48
CA THR A 191 23.61 6.44 42.74
C THR A 191 22.96 7.42 43.71
N ARG A 192 21.75 7.10 44.19
CA ARG A 192 21.12 7.80 45.32
C ARG A 192 19.99 7.01 45.97
N ALA A 193 20.28 5.80 46.45
CA ALA A 193 19.52 5.19 47.54
C ALA A 193 20.33 4.08 48.21
N ARG A 194 21.33 4.44 49.01
CA ARG A 194 21.92 3.53 49.99
C ARG A 194 21.93 4.21 51.36
N ARG A 195 20.77 4.23 52.03
CA ARG A 195 20.67 4.25 53.49
C ARG A 195 19.23 4.10 53.96
N GLY A 196 18.96 3.01 54.69
CA GLY A 196 17.98 2.99 55.77
C GLY A 196 16.81 2.03 55.61
N ARG A 197 16.80 1.01 56.49
CA ARG A 197 15.70 0.11 56.92
C ARG A 197 15.20 -0.91 55.88
N GLU A 198 15.42 -2.21 56.07
CA GLU A 198 14.81 -3.14 57.06
C GLU A 198 13.27 -3.13 57.03
N GLU A 199 12.69 -4.34 56.99
CA GLU A 199 11.28 -4.71 56.71
C GLU A 199 10.96 -4.73 55.19
N CYS A 200 10.62 -5.84 54.54
CA CYS A 200 9.69 -6.89 54.93
C CYS A 200 10.10 -8.28 54.43
N ALA A 201 9.66 -9.24 55.21
CA ALA A 201 9.82 -10.67 55.09
C ALA A 201 9.40 -11.24 53.73
N LEU A 202 10.19 -12.24 53.35
CA LEU A 202 9.78 -13.44 52.63
C LEU A 202 8.39 -13.91 53.10
N THR A 203 7.39 -13.87 52.23
CA THR A 203 6.24 -14.78 52.33
C THR A 203 5.74 -15.08 50.92
N LEU A 204 6.41 -16.06 50.30
CA LEU A 204 5.81 -16.88 49.27
C LEU A 204 4.64 -17.63 49.91
N SER A 205 3.42 -17.11 49.77
CA SER A 205 2.20 -17.88 50.04
C SER A 205 1.86 -18.73 48.82
N LEU A 206 2.49 -19.90 48.73
CA LEU A 206 1.95 -21.03 47.99
C LEU A 206 1.38 -22.00 49.02
N SER A 207 0.10 -21.81 49.36
CA SER A 207 -0.71 -22.84 49.99
C SER A 207 -1.37 -23.66 48.88
N GLN A 208 -0.73 -24.78 48.52
CA GLN A 208 -1.47 -25.95 48.10
C GLN A 208 -1.12 -27.05 49.09
N ASP A 209 -2.13 -27.46 49.87
CA ASP A 209 -2.15 -28.77 50.52
C ASP A 209 -1.73 -29.82 49.51
N PRO A 210 -0.97 -30.83 49.94
CA PRO A 210 -1.56 -32.15 49.78
C PRO A 210 -1.16 -33.12 50.90
N GLU A 211 -1.95 -34.17 51.07
CA GLU A 211 -1.66 -35.35 51.87
C GLU A 211 -0.16 -35.72 51.76
N MET A 212 0.50 -35.64 52.91
CA MET A 212 1.93 -35.48 53.07
C MET A 212 2.70 -36.78 52.82
N GLN A 213 3.36 -36.84 51.67
CA GLN A 213 4.81 -37.00 51.55
C GLN A 213 5.49 -37.92 52.59
N CYS A 214 5.57 -39.20 52.27
CA CYS A 214 6.67 -40.06 52.68
C CYS A 214 6.85 -41.13 51.60
N LEU A 215 8.10 -41.39 51.20
CA LEU A 215 8.57 -42.20 50.06
C LEU A 215 8.87 -41.35 48.81
N LEU A 216 10.09 -41.14 48.34
CA LEU A 216 11.40 -41.69 48.68
C LEU A 216 12.45 -40.68 48.21
N LEU A 217 13.38 -40.37 49.11
CA LEU A 217 14.73 -39.95 48.78
C LEU A 217 15.48 -41.10 48.08
N SER A 218 16.53 -40.74 47.34
CA SER A 218 17.50 -41.56 46.57
C SER A 218 17.03 -41.90 45.14
N ASP A 219 17.80 -41.66 44.06
CA ASP A 219 19.23 -41.94 43.96
C ASP A 219 19.99 -41.11 42.88
N SER A 220 21.23 -40.78 43.26
CA SER A 220 22.51 -40.50 42.57
C SER A 220 22.68 -40.28 41.04
N LYS A 221 23.41 -39.18 40.74
CA LYS A 221 24.49 -38.95 39.72
C LYS A 221 24.19 -39.02 38.21
N SER A 222 24.37 -37.88 37.52
CA SER A 222 25.39 -37.68 36.47
C SER A 222 25.44 -36.21 35.99
N SER A 223 26.64 -35.71 35.75
CA SER A 223 26.97 -34.32 35.39
C SER A 223 27.20 -34.18 33.87
N ALA A 224 27.00 -32.93 33.40
CA ALA A 224 27.59 -32.31 32.22
C ALA A 224 26.95 -32.55 30.83
N HIS A 225 26.16 -31.59 30.35
CA HIS A 225 26.66 -30.57 29.41
C HIS A 225 25.61 -29.48 29.22
N ALA A 226 26.03 -28.25 29.50
CA ALA A 226 25.26 -27.03 29.33
C ALA A 226 25.25 -26.59 27.87
N SER A 227 24.06 -26.39 27.31
CA SER A 227 23.83 -25.50 26.18
C SER A 227 22.93 -24.36 26.64
N HIS A 228 23.49 -23.16 26.55
CA HIS A 228 22.99 -21.91 27.06
C HIS A 228 21.75 -21.46 26.27
N MET A 229 20.56 -21.95 26.65
CA MET A 229 19.29 -21.45 26.14
C MET A 229 18.94 -20.17 26.89
N VAL A 230 19.09 -19.03 26.23
CA VAL A 230 18.54 -17.75 26.69
C VAL A 230 17.02 -17.86 26.62
N VAL A 231 16.41 -18.31 27.71
CA VAL A 231 14.97 -18.21 27.91
C VAL A 231 14.67 -16.73 28.17
N LEU A 232 14.21 -16.04 27.14
CA LEU A 232 13.56 -14.75 27.31
C LEU A 232 12.34 -14.97 28.23
N PRO A 233 12.13 -14.14 29.27
CA PRO A 233 10.93 -14.23 30.09
C PRO A 233 9.73 -14.00 29.18
N GLY A 234 8.84 -14.99 29.09
CA GLY A 234 7.58 -14.87 28.39
C GLY A 234 6.77 -13.76 29.04
N ASP A 235 6.64 -12.64 28.35
CA ASP A 235 5.71 -11.59 28.73
C ASP A 235 4.30 -12.10 28.48
N SER A 236 3.68 -12.59 29.54
CA SER A 236 2.25 -12.92 29.62
C SER A 236 1.43 -11.62 29.58
N GLY A 237 1.41 -10.97 28.42
CA GLY A 237 0.56 -9.85 28.07
C GLY A 237 -0.18 -10.18 26.77
N SER A 238 -1.52 -10.18 26.81
CA SER A 238 -2.45 -10.49 25.71
C SER A 238 -1.84 -10.47 24.30
N GLY A 239 -1.44 -11.63 23.78
CA GLY A 239 -1.09 -11.77 22.37
C GLY A 239 -2.30 -11.36 21.54
N VAL A 240 -2.25 -10.16 20.96
CA VAL A 240 -3.35 -9.64 20.14
C VAL A 240 -3.41 -10.54 18.90
N ALA A 241 -4.38 -11.45 18.87
CA ALA A 241 -4.51 -12.42 17.80
C ALA A 241 -4.60 -11.73 16.43
N ALA A 242 -3.84 -12.23 15.46
CA ALA A 242 -3.93 -11.80 14.06
C ALA A 242 -5.37 -11.89 13.57
N ILE A 243 -5.80 -10.92 12.76
CA ILE A 243 -7.19 -10.86 12.33
C ILE A 243 -7.39 -11.81 11.16
N SER A 244 -8.46 -12.60 11.18
CA SER A 244 -8.83 -13.43 10.03
C SER A 244 -9.21 -12.54 8.85
N PHE A 245 -8.85 -12.95 7.63
CA PHE A 245 -9.18 -12.28 6.38
C PHE A 245 -10.67 -11.88 6.29
N LEU A 246 -11.58 -12.78 6.69
CA LEU A 246 -13.01 -12.51 6.71
C LEU A 246 -13.41 -11.46 7.75
N GLY A 247 -12.70 -11.40 8.87
CA GLY A 247 -12.85 -10.36 9.89
C GLY A 247 -12.46 -8.97 9.37
N ALA A 248 -11.39 -8.90 8.57
CA ALA A 248 -10.96 -7.67 7.93
C ALA A 248 -11.95 -7.18 6.85
N LEU A 249 -12.54 -8.09 6.06
CA LEU A 249 -13.59 -7.75 5.09
C LEU A 249 -14.88 -7.22 5.73
N ARG A 250 -15.17 -7.64 6.96
CA ARG A 250 -16.38 -7.21 7.69
C ARG A 250 -16.28 -5.76 8.22
N ILE A 251 -15.11 -5.14 8.15
CA ILE A 251 -14.91 -3.75 8.57
C ILE A 251 -15.68 -2.83 7.61
N PRO A 252 -16.56 -1.95 8.12
CA PRO A 252 -17.34 -1.06 7.28
C PRO A 252 -16.42 -0.14 6.47
N GLY A 253 -16.64 -0.06 5.16
CA GLY A 253 -15.87 0.74 4.22
C GLY A 253 -14.73 0.00 3.51
N VAL A 254 -14.23 -1.14 4.03
CA VAL A 254 -13.12 -1.86 3.37
C VAL A 254 -13.52 -2.31 1.96
N ILE A 255 -14.69 -2.93 1.79
CA ILE A 255 -15.16 -3.41 0.48
C ILE A 255 -15.41 -2.24 -0.49
N GLU A 256 -16.07 -1.18 -0.03
CA GLU A 256 -16.41 0.01 -0.82
C GLU A 256 -15.14 0.68 -1.37
N PHE A 257 -14.15 0.93 -0.50
CA PHE A 257 -12.88 1.53 -0.90
C PHE A 257 -11.99 0.59 -1.71
N SER A 258 -12.05 -0.73 -1.48
CA SER A 258 -11.33 -1.73 -2.28
C SER A 258 -11.83 -1.75 -3.73
N LEU A 259 -13.15 -1.75 -3.93
CA LEU A 259 -13.77 -1.71 -5.26
C LEU A 259 -13.54 -0.35 -5.94
N CYS A 260 -13.59 0.75 -5.20
CA CYS A 260 -13.23 2.07 -5.73
C CYS A 260 -11.76 2.12 -6.19
N LEU A 261 -10.84 1.55 -5.39
CA LEU A 261 -9.42 1.46 -5.73
C LEU A 261 -9.16 0.56 -6.94
N LEU A 262 -9.93 -0.51 -7.13
CA LEU A 262 -9.86 -1.36 -8.33
C LEU A 262 -10.01 -0.53 -9.60
N PHE A 263 -11.08 0.25 -9.71
CA PHE A 263 -11.33 1.06 -10.89
C PHE A 263 -10.35 2.24 -11.01
N ALA A 264 -10.01 2.90 -9.90
CA ALA A 264 -9.05 4.00 -9.92
C ALA A 264 -7.63 3.55 -10.35
N LYS A 265 -7.17 2.40 -9.83
CA LYS A 265 -5.87 1.82 -10.19
C LYS A 265 -5.88 1.27 -11.63
N LEU A 266 -7.02 0.74 -12.10
CA LEU A 266 -7.23 0.36 -13.50
C LEU A 266 -6.99 1.53 -14.45
N VAL A 267 -7.62 2.69 -14.19
CA VAL A 267 -7.45 3.89 -15.02
C VAL A 267 -6.01 4.38 -14.96
N SER A 268 -5.44 4.51 -13.76
CA SER A 268 -4.06 4.98 -13.55
C SER A 268 -3.03 4.12 -14.26
N TYR A 269 -3.12 2.79 -14.14
CA TYR A 269 -2.16 1.88 -14.76
C TYR A 269 -2.36 1.77 -16.27
N THR A 270 -3.60 1.89 -16.76
CA THR A 270 -3.82 1.97 -18.22
C THR A 270 -3.06 3.15 -18.81
N PHE A 271 -3.13 4.33 -18.18
CA PHE A 271 -2.32 5.47 -18.60
C PHE A 271 -0.82 5.18 -18.48
N LEU A 272 -0.34 4.66 -17.36
CA LEU A 272 1.09 4.39 -17.18
C LEU A 272 1.68 3.53 -18.30
N PHE A 273 1.02 2.44 -18.67
CA PHE A 273 1.53 1.50 -19.67
C PHE A 273 1.24 1.91 -21.12
N TRP A 274 0.05 2.47 -21.40
CA TRP A 274 -0.39 2.73 -22.77
C TRP A 274 -0.25 4.18 -23.21
N LEU A 275 -0.04 5.14 -22.30
CA LEU A 275 0.13 6.55 -22.66
C LEU A 275 1.35 6.79 -23.57
N PRO A 276 2.55 6.21 -23.31
CA PRO A 276 3.67 6.35 -24.24
C PRO A 276 3.33 5.82 -25.63
N LEU A 277 2.71 4.64 -25.70
CA LEU A 277 2.31 4.02 -26.96
C LEU A 277 1.29 4.87 -27.73
N TYR A 278 0.28 5.41 -27.03
CA TYR A 278 -0.70 6.32 -27.61
C TYR A 278 -0.02 7.53 -28.26
N ILE A 279 0.86 8.20 -27.53
CA ILE A 279 1.60 9.38 -28.02
C ILE A 279 2.46 9.03 -29.26
N THR A 280 3.15 7.88 -29.25
CA THR A 280 3.92 7.45 -30.43
C THR A 280 3.03 7.17 -31.65
N SER A 281 1.82 6.64 -31.44
CA SER A 281 0.91 6.24 -32.52
C SER A 281 0.17 7.42 -33.16
N VAL A 282 -0.17 8.45 -32.38
CA VAL A 282 -0.98 9.60 -32.83
C VAL A 282 -0.13 10.75 -33.31
N ASP A 283 0.94 11.10 -32.58
CA ASP A 283 1.78 12.25 -32.92
C ASP A 283 3.02 11.85 -33.75
N HIS A 284 3.16 10.56 -34.10
CA HIS A 284 4.34 10.00 -34.78
C HIS A 284 5.68 10.40 -34.13
N LEU A 285 5.67 10.62 -32.82
CA LEU A 285 6.84 11.02 -32.05
C LEU A 285 7.73 9.81 -31.79
N ASP A 286 9.04 10.05 -31.75
CA ASP A 286 10.03 9.05 -31.38
C ASP A 286 9.75 8.50 -29.96
N ALA A 287 10.02 7.21 -29.75
CA ALA A 287 9.67 6.48 -28.52
C ALA A 287 10.29 7.14 -27.28
N LYS A 288 11.51 7.69 -27.42
CA LYS A 288 12.17 8.44 -26.35
C LYS A 288 11.39 9.69 -25.93
N ARG A 289 10.92 10.47 -26.90
CA ARG A 289 10.20 11.73 -26.64
C ARG A 289 8.79 11.48 -26.11
N ALA A 290 8.14 10.41 -26.56
CA ALA A 290 6.87 9.96 -26.01
C ALA A 290 7.00 9.50 -24.54
N GLY A 291 8.09 8.80 -24.22
CA GLY A 291 8.44 8.46 -22.84
C GLY A 291 8.64 9.69 -21.96
N GLU A 292 9.44 10.67 -22.41
CA GLU A 292 9.63 11.95 -21.71
C GLU A 292 8.30 12.69 -21.50
N LEU A 293 7.42 12.73 -22.50
CA LEU A 293 6.12 13.39 -22.39
C LEU A 293 5.18 12.65 -21.40
N SER A 294 5.26 11.32 -21.34
CA SER A 294 4.46 10.52 -20.40
C SER A 294 4.82 10.77 -18.93
N THR A 295 6.06 11.18 -18.62
CA THR A 295 6.47 11.53 -17.26
C THR A 295 5.66 12.69 -16.67
N LEU A 296 5.06 13.54 -17.51
CA LEU A 296 4.19 14.62 -17.05
C LEU A 296 2.94 14.10 -16.34
N PHE A 297 2.46 12.91 -16.69
CA PHE A 297 1.37 12.25 -15.99
C PHE A 297 1.78 11.89 -14.55
N ASP A 298 2.98 11.33 -14.38
CA ASP A 298 3.55 11.03 -13.06
C ASP A 298 3.78 12.31 -12.23
N VAL A 299 4.30 13.38 -12.85
CA VAL A 299 4.46 14.69 -12.21
C VAL A 299 3.11 15.25 -11.75
N GLY A 300 2.08 15.18 -12.61
CA GLY A 300 0.71 15.51 -12.23
C GLY A 300 0.25 14.68 -11.03
N GLY A 301 0.57 13.40 -11.00
CA GLY A 301 0.23 12.49 -9.92
C GLY A 301 0.84 12.86 -8.56
N ILE A 302 2.08 13.36 -8.54
CA ILE A 302 2.73 13.91 -7.32
C ILE A 302 1.89 15.05 -6.73
N PHE A 303 1.57 16.06 -7.56
CA PHE A 303 0.76 17.19 -7.12
C PHE A 303 -0.66 16.76 -6.73
N GLY A 304 -1.25 15.85 -7.48
CA GLY A 304 -2.58 15.28 -7.22
C GLY A 304 -2.66 14.56 -5.87
N GLY A 305 -1.69 13.71 -5.55
CA GLY A 305 -1.63 12.98 -4.28
C GLY A 305 -1.49 13.91 -3.08
N ILE A 306 -0.60 14.90 -3.17
CA ILE A 306 -0.42 15.91 -2.11
C ILE A 306 -1.69 16.73 -1.92
N LEU A 307 -2.27 17.23 -3.02
CA LEU A 307 -3.49 18.04 -2.99
C LEU A 307 -4.69 17.26 -2.45
N ALA A 308 -4.84 16.00 -2.88
CA ALA A 308 -5.87 15.09 -2.36
C ALA A 308 -5.72 14.90 -0.85
N GLY A 309 -4.49 14.67 -0.37
CA GLY A 309 -4.16 14.58 1.05
C GLY A 309 -4.53 15.84 1.83
N MET A 310 -4.14 17.01 1.32
CA MET A 310 -4.43 18.32 1.92
C MET A 310 -5.93 18.61 2.00
N ILE A 311 -6.66 18.42 0.90
CA ILE A 311 -8.11 18.67 0.83
C ILE A 311 -8.85 17.70 1.74
N SER A 312 -8.46 16.42 1.72
CA SER A 312 -9.02 15.38 2.58
C SER A 312 -8.87 15.70 4.07
N ASP A 313 -7.69 16.15 4.49
CA ASP A 313 -7.43 16.52 5.88
C ASP A 313 -8.20 17.79 6.28
N ARG A 314 -8.31 18.80 5.40
CA ARG A 314 -9.06 20.03 5.70
C ARG A 314 -10.57 19.82 5.78
N LEU A 315 -11.11 18.96 4.92
CA LEU A 315 -12.55 18.70 4.87
C LEU A 315 -13.00 17.60 5.84
N GLU A 316 -12.06 16.84 6.41
CA GLU A 316 -12.29 15.62 7.20
C GLU A 316 -13.20 14.60 6.48
N LYS A 317 -13.27 14.67 5.14
CA LYS A 317 -14.19 13.90 4.29
C LYS A 317 -13.45 13.20 3.16
N ARG A 318 -12.68 12.18 3.51
CA ARG A 318 -11.82 11.44 2.56
C ARG A 318 -12.59 10.88 1.36
N ALA A 319 -13.76 10.28 1.62
CA ALA A 319 -14.65 9.75 0.58
C ALA A 319 -15.16 10.84 -0.38
N SER A 320 -15.45 12.04 0.13
CA SER A 320 -15.94 13.14 -0.71
C SER A 320 -14.83 13.69 -1.60
N THR A 321 -13.60 13.76 -1.09
CA THR A 321 -12.42 14.24 -1.85
C THR A 321 -12.09 13.30 -3.02
N CYS A 322 -11.98 11.99 -2.77
CA CYS A 322 -11.80 11.00 -3.83
C CYS A 322 -12.89 11.12 -4.89
N GLY A 323 -14.14 11.28 -4.44
CA GLY A 323 -15.29 11.39 -5.31
C GLY A 323 -15.32 12.60 -6.21
N LEU A 324 -14.95 13.76 -5.67
CA LEU A 324 -14.88 14.99 -6.45
C LEU A 324 -13.76 14.90 -7.50
N MET A 325 -12.60 14.36 -7.13
CA MET A 325 -11.48 14.23 -8.06
C MET A 325 -11.79 13.24 -9.19
N LEU A 326 -12.39 12.08 -8.89
CA LEU A 326 -12.83 11.12 -9.91
C LEU A 326 -13.92 11.70 -10.83
N LEU A 327 -14.84 12.49 -10.27
CA LEU A 327 -15.88 13.16 -11.07
C LEU A 327 -15.27 14.18 -12.04
N LEU A 328 -14.22 14.89 -11.61
CA LEU A 328 -13.49 15.83 -12.44
C LEU A 328 -12.56 15.14 -13.44
N ALA A 329 -12.16 13.89 -13.21
CA ALA A 329 -11.32 13.12 -14.11
C ALA A 329 -12.07 12.71 -15.40
N ALA A 330 -13.32 12.26 -15.29
CA ALA A 330 -14.09 11.75 -16.42
C ALA A 330 -14.20 12.72 -17.63
N PRO A 331 -14.44 14.04 -17.44
CA PRO A 331 -14.40 15.01 -18.54
C PRO A 331 -13.03 15.16 -19.21
N THR A 332 -11.93 15.04 -18.45
CA THR A 332 -10.58 15.21 -18.99
C THR A 332 -10.21 14.14 -20.01
N HIS A 333 -10.76 12.93 -19.87
CA HIS A 333 -10.59 11.84 -20.82
C HIS A 333 -11.36 12.08 -22.14
N CYS A 334 -12.49 12.80 -22.07
CA CYS A 334 -13.31 13.13 -23.23
C CYS A 334 -12.75 14.32 -24.05
N SER A 335 -12.16 15.30 -23.36
CA SER A 335 -11.62 16.52 -23.98
C SER A 335 -10.27 16.37 -24.70
N ALA A 336 -9.64 15.19 -24.63
CA ALA A 336 -8.37 14.90 -25.31
C ALA A 336 -8.46 14.95 -26.87
N LEU A 337 -9.64 15.21 -27.43
CA LEU A 337 -9.91 15.15 -28.87
C LEU A 337 -9.98 16.51 -29.58
N SER A 338 -9.81 17.67 -28.92
CA SER A 338 -10.31 18.94 -29.51
C SER A 338 -9.39 20.16 -29.57
N THR A 339 -8.19 20.21 -28.97
CA THR A 339 -7.33 21.42 -29.07
C THR A 339 -5.82 21.16 -29.14
N PRO A 340 -5.06 21.88 -30.01
CA PRO A 340 -3.63 21.62 -30.25
C PRO A 340 -2.67 22.25 -29.21
N LEU A 341 -3.13 23.14 -28.33
CA LEU A 341 -2.25 23.86 -27.37
C LEU A 341 -2.33 23.35 -25.92
N LEU A 342 -3.13 22.31 -25.66
CA LEU A 342 -3.45 21.78 -24.33
C LEU A 342 -2.98 20.33 -24.00
N PRO A 343 -2.21 19.56 -24.81
CA PRO A 343 -1.89 18.17 -24.43
C PRO A 343 -1.13 18.07 -23.11
N THR A 344 -0.12 18.92 -22.92
CA THR A 344 0.77 18.93 -21.75
C THR A 344 0.02 19.23 -20.45
N ALA A 345 -0.85 20.25 -20.48
CA ALA A 345 -1.65 20.66 -19.32
C ALA A 345 -2.76 19.65 -19.01
N MET A 346 -3.37 19.04 -20.03
CA MET A 346 -4.38 17.99 -19.86
C MET A 346 -3.77 16.71 -19.27
N LEU A 347 -2.57 16.32 -19.68
CA LEU A 347 -1.86 15.16 -19.10
C LEU A 347 -1.50 15.38 -17.64
N LEU A 348 -1.03 16.57 -17.29
CA LEU A 348 -0.73 16.92 -15.91
C LEU A 348 -2.00 16.96 -15.05
N LEU A 349 -3.10 17.51 -15.58
CA LEU A 349 -4.38 17.55 -14.89
C LEU A 349 -5.00 16.15 -14.73
N SER A 350 -4.97 15.32 -15.77
CA SER A 350 -5.43 13.92 -15.72
C SER A 350 -4.62 13.13 -14.70
N GLY A 351 -3.28 13.25 -14.74
CA GLY A 351 -2.38 12.64 -13.75
C GLY A 351 -2.73 13.05 -12.33
N ALA A 352 -3.00 14.34 -12.09
CA ALA A 352 -3.38 14.85 -10.78
C ALA A 352 -4.75 14.32 -10.30
N LEU A 353 -5.74 14.27 -11.19
CA LEU A 353 -7.11 13.88 -10.84
C LEU A 353 -7.29 12.37 -10.70
N VAL A 354 -6.54 11.57 -11.45
CA VAL A 354 -6.58 10.09 -11.39
C VAL A 354 -5.69 9.56 -10.27
N SER A 355 -4.46 10.06 -10.15
CA SER A 355 -3.52 9.53 -9.15
C SER A 355 -3.84 10.01 -7.73
N GLY A 356 -4.52 11.15 -7.56
CA GLY A 356 -4.91 11.67 -6.25
C GLY A 356 -5.82 10.71 -5.46
N PRO A 357 -6.98 10.29 -5.99
CA PRO A 357 -7.84 9.28 -5.38
C PRO A 357 -7.12 7.96 -5.11
N TYR A 358 -6.33 7.49 -6.08
CA TYR A 358 -5.50 6.29 -5.94
C TYR A 358 -4.57 6.41 -4.72
N ALA A 359 -3.76 7.47 -4.67
CA ALA A 359 -2.81 7.74 -3.59
C ALA A 359 -3.50 7.88 -2.23
N LEU A 360 -4.63 8.60 -2.18
CA LEU A 360 -5.36 8.83 -0.94
C LEU A 360 -5.99 7.56 -0.37
N ILE A 361 -6.54 6.70 -1.25
CA ILE A 361 -7.20 5.46 -0.82
C ILE A 361 -6.15 4.45 -0.34
N THR A 362 -5.10 4.23 -1.13
CA THR A 362 -4.08 3.20 -0.85
C THR A 362 -3.26 3.50 0.40
N THR A 363 -3.07 4.78 0.74
CA THR A 363 -2.32 5.19 1.93
C THR A 363 -3.21 5.59 3.09
N ALA A 364 -3.78 6.80 3.05
CA ALA A 364 -4.44 7.40 4.19
C ALA A 364 -5.72 6.65 4.57
N VAL A 365 -6.61 6.36 3.60
CA VAL A 365 -7.88 5.66 3.88
C VAL A 365 -7.64 4.24 4.36
N SER A 366 -6.76 3.51 3.67
CA SER A 366 -6.34 2.16 4.09
C SER A 366 -5.88 2.16 5.54
N ALA A 367 -5.04 3.13 5.89
CA ALA A 367 -4.44 3.18 7.19
C ALA A 367 -5.43 3.66 8.28
N ASP A 368 -6.45 4.45 7.93
CA ASP A 368 -7.57 4.78 8.81
C ASP A 368 -8.50 3.59 9.08
N LEU A 369 -8.79 2.79 8.04
CA LEU A 369 -9.57 1.56 8.17
C LEU A 369 -8.82 0.51 9.00
N GLY A 370 -7.52 0.38 8.80
CA GLY A 370 -6.65 -0.50 9.59
C GLY A 370 -6.42 -0.02 11.03
N THR A 371 -6.80 1.21 11.38
CA THR A 371 -6.77 1.75 12.76
C THR A 371 -8.17 2.07 13.29
N HIS A 372 -9.20 1.45 12.69
CA HIS A 372 -10.59 1.64 13.06
C HIS A 372 -10.87 1.12 14.47
N LYS A 373 -11.84 1.74 15.17
CA LYS A 373 -12.17 1.43 16.58
C LYS A 373 -12.57 -0.04 16.80
N SER A 374 -13.08 -0.71 15.77
CA SER A 374 -13.41 -2.14 15.79
C SER A 374 -12.20 -3.04 16.02
N LEU A 375 -10.98 -2.55 15.79
CA LEU A 375 -9.74 -3.32 15.87
C LEU A 375 -9.04 -3.22 17.23
N LYS A 376 -9.64 -2.51 18.21
CA LYS A 376 -9.11 -2.35 19.59
C LYS A 376 -7.62 -1.97 19.68
N GLY A 377 -7.10 -1.25 18.68
CA GLY A 377 -5.69 -0.83 18.65
C GLY A 377 -4.69 -1.90 18.18
N ASN A 378 -5.14 -2.98 17.54
CA ASN A 378 -4.26 -3.96 16.92
C ASN A 378 -3.50 -3.33 15.73
N SER A 379 -2.22 -3.00 15.90
CA SER A 379 -1.36 -2.47 14.82
C SER A 379 -1.05 -3.51 13.75
N HIS A 380 -1.13 -4.81 14.05
CA HIS A 380 -0.89 -5.87 13.08
C HIS A 380 -2.02 -5.96 12.04
N ALA A 381 -3.26 -5.71 12.46
CA ALA A 381 -4.46 -5.69 11.60
C ALA A 381 -4.37 -4.74 10.40
N LEU A 382 -3.53 -3.71 10.53
CA LEU A 382 -3.31 -2.68 9.52
C LEU A 382 -2.75 -3.30 8.22
N SER A 383 -1.81 -4.25 8.34
CA SER A 383 -1.19 -4.93 7.20
C SER A 383 -2.23 -5.70 6.37
N THR A 384 -3.12 -6.50 6.98
CA THR A 384 -4.15 -7.23 6.23
C THR A 384 -5.16 -6.30 5.58
N VAL A 385 -5.62 -5.24 6.28
CA VAL A 385 -6.57 -4.29 5.69
C VAL A 385 -5.94 -3.58 4.49
N THR A 386 -4.68 -3.17 4.58
CA THR A 386 -3.95 -2.59 3.47
C THR A 386 -3.76 -3.56 2.31
N ALA A 387 -3.40 -4.80 2.61
CA ALA A 387 -3.26 -5.85 1.62
C ALA A 387 -4.57 -6.17 0.89
N ILE A 388 -5.72 -6.19 1.57
CA ILE A 388 -7.02 -6.43 0.93
C ILE A 388 -7.37 -5.29 -0.03
N ILE A 389 -7.20 -4.05 0.43
CA ILE A 389 -7.51 -2.86 -0.36
C ILE A 389 -6.61 -2.79 -1.59
N ASP A 390 -5.29 -2.81 -1.40
CA ASP A 390 -4.35 -2.68 -2.52
C ASP A 390 -4.24 -3.96 -3.37
N GLY A 391 -4.49 -5.14 -2.80
CA GLY A 391 -4.64 -6.39 -3.57
C GLY A 391 -5.80 -6.31 -4.56
N THR A 392 -6.95 -5.80 -4.12
CA THR A 392 -8.12 -5.57 -4.99
C THR A 392 -7.84 -4.47 -6.02
N GLY A 393 -7.12 -3.42 -5.62
CA GLY A 393 -6.58 -2.42 -6.54
C GLY A 393 -5.71 -3.06 -7.64
N SER A 394 -4.81 -3.96 -7.25
CA SER A 394 -3.84 -4.60 -8.14
C SER A 394 -4.49 -5.53 -9.16
N VAL A 395 -5.66 -6.10 -8.86
CA VAL A 395 -6.49 -6.76 -9.89
C VAL A 395 -6.88 -5.76 -10.98
N GLY A 396 -7.29 -4.54 -10.61
CA GLY A 396 -7.57 -3.47 -11.56
C GLY A 396 -6.35 -3.07 -12.39
N ALA A 397 -5.18 -3.01 -11.77
CA ALA A 397 -3.90 -2.75 -12.45
C ALA A 397 -3.55 -3.81 -13.51
N ALA A 398 -3.93 -5.08 -13.29
CA ALA A 398 -3.76 -6.15 -14.27
C ALA A 398 -4.81 -6.07 -15.40
N LEU A 399 -6.07 -5.74 -15.06
CA LEU A 399 -7.18 -5.69 -16.00
C LEU A 399 -7.09 -4.49 -16.96
N GLY A 400 -6.60 -3.34 -16.51
CA GLY A 400 -6.56 -2.11 -17.32
C GLY A 400 -5.74 -2.24 -18.60
N PRO A 401 -4.43 -2.50 -18.50
CA PRO A 401 -3.58 -2.71 -19.67
C PRO A 401 -4.03 -3.87 -20.57
N LEU A 402 -4.60 -4.93 -19.98
CA LEU A 402 -5.16 -6.06 -20.76
C LEU A 402 -6.34 -5.60 -21.62
N LEU A 403 -7.34 -4.94 -21.01
CA LEU A 403 -8.51 -4.45 -21.73
C LEU A 403 -8.14 -3.38 -22.77
N ALA A 404 -7.20 -2.49 -22.44
CA ALA A 404 -6.67 -1.51 -23.37
C ALA A 404 -6.00 -2.18 -24.58
N GLY A 405 -5.22 -3.24 -24.37
CA GLY A 405 -4.62 -4.01 -25.46
C GLY A 405 -5.61 -4.76 -26.35
N LEU A 406 -6.74 -5.19 -25.79
CA LEU A 406 -7.82 -5.82 -26.56
C LEU A 406 -8.65 -4.80 -27.36
N LEU A 407 -8.77 -3.56 -26.85
CA LEU A 407 -9.61 -2.51 -27.45
C LEU A 407 -8.84 -1.59 -28.41
N SER A 408 -7.52 -1.46 -28.24
CA SER A 408 -6.68 -0.59 -29.07
C SER A 408 -6.75 -0.90 -30.58
N PRO A 409 -6.87 -2.17 -31.05
CA PRO A 409 -7.00 -2.45 -32.48
C PRO A 409 -8.32 -1.96 -33.07
N SER A 410 -9.37 -1.81 -32.25
CA SER A 410 -10.68 -1.31 -32.67
C SER A 410 -10.80 0.22 -32.62
N GLY A 411 -9.71 0.92 -32.26
CA GLY A 411 -9.63 2.38 -32.19
C GLY A 411 -9.54 2.92 -30.76
N TRP A 412 -8.72 3.96 -30.59
CA TRP A 412 -8.42 4.57 -29.28
C TRP A 412 -9.64 5.14 -28.55
N SER A 413 -10.69 5.56 -29.27
CA SER A 413 -11.94 6.01 -28.67
C SER A 413 -12.57 4.97 -27.73
N ASN A 414 -12.46 3.68 -28.06
CA ASN A 414 -12.98 2.59 -27.22
C ASN A 414 -12.20 2.45 -25.91
N VAL A 415 -10.89 2.68 -25.94
CA VAL A 415 -10.04 2.70 -24.74
C VAL A 415 -10.47 3.87 -23.83
N PHE A 416 -10.72 5.05 -24.39
CA PHE A 416 -11.21 6.19 -23.59
C PHE A 416 -12.62 5.95 -23.02
N TYR A 417 -13.54 5.32 -23.77
CA TYR A 417 -14.85 4.92 -23.25
C TYR A 417 -14.76 3.91 -22.11
N MET A 418 -13.85 2.95 -22.20
CA MET A 418 -13.56 2.01 -21.11
C MET A 418 -13.08 2.76 -19.85
N LEU A 419 -12.18 3.73 -19.99
CA LEU A 419 -11.67 4.52 -18.86
C LEU A 419 -12.78 5.36 -18.21
N MET A 420 -13.62 6.03 -19.02
CA MET A 420 -14.77 6.78 -18.53
C MET A 420 -15.78 5.89 -17.81
N LEU A 421 -16.02 4.67 -18.32
CA LEU A 421 -16.89 3.69 -17.66
C LEU A 421 -16.30 3.24 -16.32
N ALA A 422 -14.99 2.99 -16.25
CA ALA A 422 -14.31 2.64 -15.01
C ALA A 422 -14.42 3.76 -13.96
N ASP A 423 -14.20 5.03 -14.35
CA ASP A 423 -14.39 6.19 -13.47
C ASP A 423 -15.85 6.29 -12.98
N ALA A 424 -16.82 6.07 -13.87
CA ALA A 424 -18.23 6.05 -13.51
C ALA A 424 -18.55 4.92 -12.52
N CYS A 425 -18.02 3.72 -12.72
CA CYS A 425 -18.14 2.60 -11.79
C CYS A 425 -17.51 2.94 -10.42
N ALA A 426 -16.33 3.56 -10.40
CA ALA A 426 -15.67 4.00 -9.17
C ALA A 426 -16.54 5.01 -8.39
N LEU A 427 -17.20 5.93 -9.10
CA LEU A 427 -18.12 6.91 -8.52
C LEU A 427 -19.41 6.27 -8.02
N LEU A 428 -19.97 5.30 -8.73
CA LEU A 428 -21.19 4.60 -8.36
C LEU A 428 -20.99 3.75 -7.11
N VAL A 429 -19.89 2.99 -7.03
CA VAL A 429 -19.53 2.19 -5.84
C VAL A 429 -19.39 3.07 -4.59
N ARG A 430 -18.94 4.31 -4.78
CA ARG A 430 -18.77 5.30 -3.71
C ARG A 430 -20.05 6.08 -3.41
N ALA A 431 -21.00 6.15 -4.34
CA ALA A 431 -22.25 6.84 -4.10
C ALA A 431 -22.96 6.17 -2.92
N PRO A 432 -23.48 6.92 -1.93
CA PRO A 432 -24.22 6.32 -0.83
C PRO A 432 -25.39 5.54 -1.44
N LEU A 433 -25.45 4.23 -1.20
CA LEU A 433 -26.59 3.41 -1.62
C LEU A 433 -27.88 4.10 -1.15
N PRO A 434 -28.85 4.33 -2.05
CA PRO A 434 -30.13 4.92 -1.66
C PRO A 434 -30.83 3.98 -0.67
N GLY A 435 -30.74 4.29 0.62
CA GLY A 435 -31.31 3.47 1.71
C GLY A 435 -30.38 3.27 2.91
N GLN A 436 -29.08 3.58 2.84
CA GLN A 436 -28.26 3.58 4.05
C GLN A 436 -28.52 4.86 4.88
N PRO A 437 -28.89 4.75 6.17
CA PRO A 437 -28.95 5.92 7.03
C PRO A 437 -27.57 6.57 7.05
N ARG A 438 -27.51 7.89 6.84
CA ARG A 438 -26.31 8.72 6.99
C ARG A 438 -25.65 8.37 8.33
N ARG A 439 -24.68 7.45 8.32
CA ARG A 439 -24.15 6.85 9.54
C ARG A 439 -23.46 7.95 10.33
N GLY A 440 -23.91 8.09 11.58
CA GLY A 440 -23.76 9.28 12.39
C GLY A 440 -22.35 9.88 12.41
N ARG A 441 -22.32 11.18 12.17
CA ARG A 441 -21.25 12.12 12.48
C ARG A 441 -20.81 11.92 13.93
N ALA A 442 -19.81 11.09 14.18
CA ALA A 442 -19.10 11.08 15.45
C ALA A 442 -18.27 12.37 15.51
N ARG A 443 -18.89 13.45 16.01
CA ARG A 443 -18.15 14.64 16.45
C ARG A 443 -17.04 14.14 17.38
N GLY A 444 -15.79 14.29 16.94
CA GLY A 444 -14.64 14.18 17.82
C GLY A 444 -14.70 15.33 18.82
N HIS A 445 -15.47 15.15 19.90
CA HIS A 445 -15.19 15.91 21.10
C HIS A 445 -13.90 15.33 21.66
N VAL A 446 -12.78 15.97 21.32
CA VAL A 446 -11.56 15.88 22.12
C VAL A 446 -11.96 16.45 23.48
N PRO A 447 -11.94 15.66 24.58
CA PRO A 447 -11.99 16.28 25.89
C PRO A 447 -10.69 17.07 26.03
N ARG A 448 -10.80 18.39 26.23
CA ARG A 448 -9.68 19.18 26.70
C ARG A 448 -9.25 18.60 28.04
N GLU A 449 -8.09 17.93 28.07
CA GLU A 449 -7.33 17.79 29.31
C GLU A 449 -7.04 19.19 29.82
N GLY A 450 -7.65 19.54 30.95
CA GLY A 450 -7.54 20.88 31.50
C GLY A 450 -8.59 21.18 32.56
N GLN A 451 -8.78 20.30 33.53
CA GLN A 451 -9.27 20.70 34.85
C GLN A 451 -8.88 19.64 35.89
N LEU A 452 -7.73 19.90 36.50
CA LEU A 452 -7.26 19.26 37.71
C LEU A 452 -8.15 19.77 38.86
N CYS A 453 -9.29 19.13 39.12
CA CYS A 453 -10.00 19.30 40.38
C CYS A 453 -9.52 18.21 41.34
N SER A 454 -8.62 18.59 42.23
CA SER A 454 -8.30 17.80 43.43
C SER A 454 -9.39 18.05 44.46
N GLU A 455 -10.27 17.08 44.71
CA GLU A 455 -10.84 16.82 46.04
C GLU A 455 -11.24 15.34 46.14
N PRO A 456 -10.83 14.61 47.19
CA PRO A 456 -11.12 13.20 47.35
C PRO A 456 -12.46 12.99 48.05
N GLY A 457 -13.35 12.20 47.44
CA GLY A 457 -14.49 11.61 48.12
C GLY A 457 -15.84 11.91 47.48
N ARG A 458 -16.23 11.12 46.48
CA ARG A 458 -17.62 10.68 46.23
C ARG A 458 -17.62 9.61 45.14
N LEU A 459 -18.18 8.45 45.48
CA LEU A 459 -18.55 7.39 44.55
C LEU A 459 -19.58 7.93 43.55
N CYS A 460 -19.37 7.72 42.26
CA CYS A 460 -20.41 7.89 41.23
C CYS A 460 -20.92 6.52 40.78
N CYS A 461 -22.16 6.19 41.14
CA CYS A 461 -22.94 5.10 40.54
C CYS A 461 -23.43 5.48 39.13
N PRO A 462 -23.63 4.50 38.22
CA PRO A 462 -24.09 4.78 36.86
C PRO A 462 -25.59 5.09 36.84
N VAL A 463 -25.97 6.27 36.33
CA VAL A 463 -27.36 6.64 36.06
C VAL A 463 -27.78 6.05 34.72
N VAL A 464 -28.69 5.08 34.76
CA VAL A 464 -29.44 4.53 33.62
C VAL A 464 -30.52 5.55 33.25
N SER A 465 -30.39 6.18 32.07
CA SER A 465 -31.40 7.14 31.59
C SER A 465 -32.50 6.41 30.80
N GLY A 466 -33.62 6.14 31.47
CA GLY A 466 -34.90 5.83 30.82
C GLY A 466 -35.55 7.11 30.28
N GLY A 467 -35.98 7.10 29.03
CA GLY A 467 -36.77 8.20 28.45
C GLY A 467 -38.26 8.07 28.75
N PRO A 468 -39.02 9.18 28.62
CA PRO A 468 -40.43 9.05 28.29
C PRO A 468 -40.87 9.93 27.10
N HIS A 469 -41.85 9.37 26.38
CA HIS A 469 -42.70 9.98 25.36
C HIS A 469 -43.52 11.19 25.85
N LYS A 470 -43.71 12.19 24.97
CA LYS A 470 -44.95 13.01 24.80
C LYS A 470 -44.80 13.90 23.54
N VAL A 471 -45.52 13.65 22.44
CA VAL A 471 -46.87 14.14 22.03
C VAL A 471 -46.91 15.64 21.66
N ARG A 472 -47.45 15.88 20.45
CA ARG A 472 -47.70 17.15 19.72
C ARG A 472 -48.35 18.27 20.54
N GLY A 473 -48.03 19.51 20.16
CA GLY A 473 -48.81 20.71 20.47
C GLY A 473 -48.22 21.97 19.81
N THR A 474 -49.05 22.68 19.06
CA THR A 474 -48.85 23.84 18.19
C THR A 474 -48.62 25.17 18.93
N GLU A 475 -48.11 26.17 18.17
CA GLU A 475 -48.32 27.62 18.31
C GLU A 475 -47.58 28.42 19.42
N ARG A 476 -46.64 29.30 19.00
CA ARG A 476 -46.70 30.78 19.01
C ARG A 476 -45.31 31.43 19.14
N LEU A 477 -45.08 32.40 18.25
CA LEU A 477 -44.03 33.41 18.33
C LEU A 477 -44.19 34.26 19.61
N GLY A 478 -43.07 34.70 20.18
CA GLY A 478 -43.03 35.74 21.20
C GLY A 478 -41.60 36.17 21.52
N PHE A 479 -41.16 37.27 20.91
CA PHE A 479 -39.99 38.05 21.30
C PHE A 479 -40.17 38.57 22.74
N GLY A 480 -39.11 38.54 23.55
CA GLY A 480 -39.08 39.15 24.87
C GLY A 480 -37.65 39.41 25.33
N LEU A 481 -37.22 40.65 25.18
CA LEU A 481 -35.94 41.21 25.64
C LEU A 481 -36.04 41.69 27.09
N CYS A 482 -34.92 41.54 27.82
CA CYS A 482 -34.43 42.32 28.97
C CYS A 482 -35.12 42.17 30.36
N PRO A 483 -34.48 42.58 31.48
CA PRO A 483 -33.12 43.14 31.66
C PRO A 483 -32.29 42.57 32.83
N VAL A 484 -31.02 43.00 32.87
CA VAL A 484 -30.08 42.96 34.00
C VAL A 484 -30.42 44.04 35.03
N SER A 485 -30.49 43.66 36.31
CA SER A 485 -30.25 44.45 37.56
C SER A 485 -30.50 43.47 38.72
N GLN A 486 -29.69 43.26 39.75
CA GLN A 486 -28.63 44.04 40.42
C GLN A 486 -27.38 43.19 40.66
#